data_AF-A0A958SNH2-F1
#
_entry.id   AF-A0A958SNH2-F1
#
_cell.length_a   1.000
_cell.length_b   1.000
_cell.length_c   1.000
_cell.angle_alpha   90.00
_cell.angle_beta   90.00
_cell.angle_gamma   90.00
#
_symmetry.space_group_name_H-M   'P 1'
#
loop_
_entity.id
_entity.type
_entity.pdbx_description
1 polymer ?
#
loop_
_entity_poly.entity_id
_entity_poly.type
_entity_poly.pdbx_seq_one_letter_code
_entity_poly.pdbx_strand_id
1 'polypeptide(L)' 'MEDMLFYDRIQFAFTVTFHYLFPQLTMGLSLMIVYFKWKFLKTKIDKYNDAAKFWMKIFAL' A
#
# COMPACT_ATOMS: atom_id res chain seq x y z
N MET A 1 14.44 -9.94 -34.44
CA MET A 1 13.03 -9.90 -33.99
C MET A 1 12.89 -10.52 -32.60
N GLU A 2 13.55 -11.65 -32.32
CA GLU A 2 13.56 -12.25 -30.98
C GLU A 2 14.20 -11.36 -29.90
N ASP A 3 15.32 -10.68 -30.20
CA ASP A 3 15.97 -9.78 -29.22
C ASP A 3 15.05 -8.64 -28.78
N MET A 4 14.32 -8.03 -29.72
CA MET A 4 13.36 -6.96 -29.44
C MET A 4 12.25 -7.45 -28.50
N LEU A 5 11.75 -8.65 -28.74
CA LEU A 5 10.70 -9.27 -27.93
C LEU A 5 11.20 -9.64 -26.52
N PHE A 6 12.48 -9.98 -26.37
CA PHE A 6 13.11 -10.19 -25.05
C PHE A 6 13.19 -8.88 -24.25
N TYR A 7 13.65 -7.79 -24.86
CA TYR A 7 13.72 -6.49 -24.20
C TYR A 7 12.34 -5.95 -23.82
N ASP A 8 11.34 -6.11 -24.69
CA ASP A 8 9.95 -5.72 -24.41
C ASP A 8 9.39 -6.47 -23.19
N ARG A 9 9.69 -7.77 -23.06
CA ARG A 9 9.28 -8.58 -21.89
C ARG A 9 9.93 -8.08 -20.60
N ILE A 10 11.21 -7.72 -20.63
CA ILE A 10 11.90 -7.16 -19.46
C ILE A 10 11.32 -5.81 -19.08
N GLN A 11 11.09 -4.93 -20.05
CA GLN A 11 10.45 -3.64 -19.81
C GLN A 11 9.07 -3.82 -19.17
N PHE A 12 8.24 -4.71 -19.73
CA PHE A 12 6.93 -5.01 -19.17
C PHE A 12 7.02 -5.58 -17.75
N ALA A 13 7.90 -6.56 -17.52
CA ALA A 13 8.10 -7.18 -16.21
C ALA A 13 8.53 -6.15 -15.15
N PHE A 14 9.43 -5.22 -15.53
CA PHE A 14 9.83 -4.12 -14.67
C PHE A 14 8.63 -3.23 -14.34
N THR A 15 7.91 -2.73 -15.35
CA THR A 15 6.77 -1.83 -15.15
C THR A 15 5.67 -2.45 -14.31
N VAL A 16 5.26 -3.69 -14.60
CA VAL A 16 4.18 -4.35 -13.85
C VAL A 16 4.59 -4.64 -12.41
N THR A 17 5.85 -4.96 -12.15
CA THR A 17 6.34 -5.20 -10.78
C THR A 17 6.18 -3.95 -9.92
N PHE A 18 6.66 -2.78 -10.39
CA PHE A 18 6.49 -1.53 -9.66
C PHE A 18 5.03 -1.11 -9.58
N HIS A 19 4.26 -1.30 -10.65
CA HIS A 19 2.84 -1.01 -10.64
C HIS A 19 2.07 -1.87 -9.64
N TYR A 20 2.50 -3.11 -9.36
CA TYR A 20 1.81 -4.01 -8.44
C TYR A 20 2.20 -3.74 -6.97
N LEU A 21 3.38 -3.17 -6.68
CA LEU A 21 3.79 -2.92 -5.30
C LEU A 21 2.90 -1.90 -4.56
N PHE A 22 2.57 -0.77 -5.21
CA PHE A 22 1.80 0.30 -4.56
C PHE A 22 0.32 -0.05 -4.33
N PRO A 23 -0.42 -0.66 -5.28
CA PRO A 23 -1.80 -1.08 -5.08
C PRO A 23 -1.98 -2.10 -3.97
N GLN A 24 -1.15 -3.14 -3.84
CA GLN A 24 -1.30 -4.05 -2.70
C GLN A 24 -0.93 -3.40 -1.38
N LEU A 25 0.11 -2.56 -1.36
CA LEU A 25 0.48 -1.83 -0.15
C LEU A 25 -0.68 -0.93 0.32
N THR A 26 -1.28 -0.17 -0.59
CA THR A 26 -2.43 0.70 -0.30
C THR A 26 -3.67 -0.11 0.09
N MET A 27 -4.03 -1.18 -0.62
CA MET A 27 -5.15 -2.06 -0.23
C MET A 27 -4.98 -2.62 1.19
N GLY A 28 -3.80 -3.11 1.55
CA GLY A 28 -3.52 -3.62 2.90
C GLY A 28 -3.53 -2.54 3.98
N LEU A 29 -2.85 -1.41 3.75
CA LEU A 29 -2.79 -0.29 4.69
C LEU A 29 -4.17 0.32 4.95
N SER A 30 -5.02 0.43 3.93
CA SER A 30 -6.36 0.99 4.07
C SER A 30 -7.19 0.26 5.14
N LEU A 31 -7.20 -1.07 5.10
CA LEU A 31 -7.91 -1.91 6.08
C LEU A 31 -7.30 -1.80 7.48
N MET A 32 -5.97 -1.74 7.59
CA MET A 32 -5.31 -1.52 8.89
C MET A 32 -5.68 -0.16 9.51
N ILE A 33 -5.68 0.91 8.72
CA ILE A 33 -6.04 2.26 9.19
C ILE A 33 -7.49 2.27 9.68
N VAL A 34 -8.41 1.68 8.90
CA VAL A 34 -9.82 1.54 9.30
C VAL A 34 -9.94 0.76 10.61
N TYR A 35 -9.23 -0.36 10.75
CA TYR A 35 -9.24 -1.14 11.99
C TYR A 35 -8.74 -0.36 13.20
N PHE A 36 -7.58 0.32 13.11
CA PHE A 36 -7.06 1.13 14.21
C PHE A 36 -7.99 2.28 14.58
N LYS A 37 -8.54 2.97 13.57
CA LYS A 37 -9.47 4.07 13.80
C LYS A 37 -10.77 3.59 14.44
N TRP A 38 -11.33 2.49 13.95
CA TRP A 38 -12.52 1.86 14.53
C TRP A 38 -12.29 1.45 15.99
N LYS A 39 -11.13 0.84 16.29
CA LYS A 39 -10.76 0.46 17.65
C LYS A 39 -10.62 1.67 18.57
N PHE A 40 -10.02 2.75 18.10
CA PHE A 40 -9.99 4.02 18.83
C PHE A 40 -11.41 4.54 19.12
N LEU A 41 -12.30 4.54 18.13
CA LEU A 41 -13.67 5.03 18.32
C LEU A 41 -14.43 4.23 19.39
N LYS A 42 -14.19 2.93 19.47
CA LYS A 42 -14.79 2.02 20.45
C LYS A 42 -14.16 2.11 21.85
N THR A 43 -12.84 2.17 21.96
CA THR A 43 -12.14 2.09 23.26
C THR A 43 -11.69 3.44 23.82
N LYS A 44 -11.67 4.50 23.01
CA LYS A 44 -11.14 5.83 23.34
C LYS A 44 -9.68 5.84 23.82
N ILE A 45 -8.89 4.83 23.43
CA ILE A 45 -7.47 4.77 23.80
C ILE A 45 -6.63 5.41 22.69
N ASP A 46 -5.98 6.53 22.99
CA ASP A 46 -5.28 7.37 22.02
C ASP A 46 -4.19 6.65 21.21
N LYS A 47 -3.54 5.63 21.77
CA LYS A 47 -2.54 4.82 21.06
C LYS A 47 -3.02 4.28 19.72
N TYR A 48 -4.31 3.93 19.60
CA TYR A 48 -4.88 3.44 18.35
C TYR A 48 -5.13 4.56 17.34
N ASN A 49 -5.43 5.78 17.81
CA ASN A 49 -5.57 6.95 16.97
C ASN A 49 -4.21 7.39 16.41
N ASP A 50 -3.17 7.34 17.24
CA ASP A 50 -1.80 7.68 16.83
C ASP A 50 -1.26 6.67 15.82
N ALA A 51 -1.51 5.37 16.03
CA ALA A 51 -1.21 4.34 15.05
C ALA A 51 -1.95 4.59 13.71
N ALA A 52 -3.24 4.91 13.74
CA ALA A 52 -4.01 5.22 12.54
C ALA A 52 -3.43 6.43 11.78
N LYS A 53 -3.04 7.50 12.49
CA LYS A 53 -2.42 8.70 11.91
C LYS A 53 -1.03 8.42 11.32
N PHE A 54 -0.22 7.60 12.00
CA PHE A 54 1.10 7.20 11.50
C PHE A 54 0.98 6.46 10.16
N TRP A 55 0.12 5.44 10.10
CA TRP A 55 -0.10 4.67 8.87
C TRP A 55 -0.78 5.50 7.77
N MET A 56 -1.64 6.46 8.12
CA MET A 56 -2.24 7.39 7.15
C MET A 56 -1.20 8.27 6.46
N LYS A 57 -0.14 8.70 7.16
CA LYS A 57 0.97 9.44 6.52
C LYS A 57 1.69 8.59 5.48
N ILE A 58 1.94 7.31 5.78
CA ILE A 58 2.58 6.38 4.84
C ILE A 58 1.67 6.08 3.65
N PHE A 59 0.36 5.93 3.90
CA PHE A 59 -0.63 5.68 2.86
C PHE A 59 -0.81 6.84 1.88
N ALA A 60 -0.51 8.07 2.31
CA ALA A 60 -0.63 9.27 1.49
C ALA A 60 0.63 9.64 0.69
N LEU A 61 1.73 8.88 0.86
CA LEU A 61 2.95 8.99 0.05
C LEU A 61 2.75 8.31 -1.31
#